data_AF-A0A920W7K3-F1
#
_entry.id   AF-A0A920W7K3-F1
#
_cell.length_a   1.000
_cell.length_b   1.000
_cell.length_c   1.000
_cell.angle_alpha   90.00
_cell.angle_beta   90.00
_cell.angle_gamma   90.00
#
_symmetry.space_group_name_H-M   'P 1'
#
loop_
_entity.id
_entity.type
_entity.pdbx_description
1 polymer ?
#
loop_
_entity_poly.entity_id
_entity_poly.type
_entity_poly.pdbx_seq_one_letter_code
_entity_poly.pdbx_strand_id
1 'polypeptide(L)'
;MTSTIRARPNPDWCKEGSDHPSAKHFPLSQTGRQASYYDPDTEKFVLIDTCFGTHHLQFGEDEDDTLYFSGGGSVVGWINTRLYDETGDERFSQGWCPGVLDTNGDGKPTKPWNGIGEEVDPTRDTLVRAGGYGVIYNPRDGTLWASQTGPFPGRIVRLDFGDNPPETCMAEVYEPPSIENPDVDAAKTGHAPRGIDVDRNGVIWTALSGSGHMASFDRAKCTGALNGPDATGQHCPEGWTLYPTPGPQMKGVSDPGSADFHYYNWVDQYNTLGLGENVPIANGSTSDALLALLPETDEWVVLRVPYPMAFYSRGLDGRIDDPDAGWKGRGAWANYGSNYIWHTEGGKGTKSKMVHFQVRPNPLAR
;
A
#
# COMPACT_ATOMS: atom_id res chain seq x y z
N MET A 1 -0.43 13.24 6.84
CA MET A 1 -0.03 13.86 5.55
C MET A 1 1.48 13.80 5.40
N THR A 2 2.01 14.07 4.20
CA THR A 2 3.45 14.12 3.93
C THR A 2 3.86 15.51 3.44
N SER A 3 4.97 16.03 3.93
CA SER A 3 5.40 17.42 3.70
C SER A 3 6.92 17.54 3.73
N THR A 4 7.51 18.47 2.99
CA THR A 4 8.93 18.80 3.14
C THR A 4 9.08 19.88 4.18
N ILE A 5 9.60 19.55 5.36
CA ILE A 5 9.74 20.50 6.48
C ILE A 5 11.18 21.03 6.62
N ARG A 6 12.16 20.31 6.05
CA ARG A 6 13.58 20.69 6.05
C ARG A 6 14.31 20.22 4.80
N ALA A 7 15.57 20.64 4.67
CA ALA A 7 16.48 20.16 3.62
C ALA A 7 16.78 18.65 3.79
N ARG A 8 17.27 18.03 2.72
CA ARG A 8 17.50 16.57 2.67
C ARG A 8 18.38 16.00 3.78
N PRO A 9 19.51 16.63 4.20
CA PRO A 9 20.34 16.07 5.26
C PRO A 9 19.54 15.86 6.54
N ASN A 10 19.66 14.67 7.13
CA ASN A 10 19.03 14.39 8.40
C ASN A 10 19.70 15.13 9.57
N PRO A 11 18.98 15.37 10.67
CA PRO A 11 19.56 15.71 11.95
C PRO A 11 20.54 14.63 12.42
N ASP A 12 21.46 15.01 13.32
CA ASP A 12 22.48 14.08 13.80
C ASP A 12 21.90 12.92 14.61
N TRP A 13 20.74 13.10 15.24
CA TRP A 13 20.04 12.05 15.98
C TRP A 13 19.42 10.95 15.08
N CYS A 14 19.43 11.11 13.75
CA CYS A 14 19.06 10.06 12.79
C CYS A 14 20.26 9.27 12.23
N LYS A 15 21.48 9.78 12.46
CA LYS A 15 22.71 9.32 11.80
C LYS A 15 23.49 8.35 12.68
N GLU A 16 24.55 7.81 12.10
CA GLU A 16 25.54 7.01 12.81
C GLU A 16 26.11 7.81 13.99
N GLY A 17 26.26 7.12 15.14
CA GLY A 17 26.68 7.74 16.40
C GLY A 17 25.54 8.31 17.25
N SER A 18 24.30 8.29 16.77
CA SER A 18 23.12 8.65 17.56
C SER A 18 22.79 7.62 18.63
N ASP A 19 22.10 8.06 19.69
CA ASP A 19 21.55 7.18 20.71
C ASP A 19 20.19 6.56 20.37
N HIS A 20 19.52 7.05 19.32
CA HIS A 20 18.23 6.55 18.87
C HIS A 20 18.34 5.06 18.45
N PRO A 21 17.49 4.15 18.96
CA PRO A 21 17.59 2.70 18.66
C PRO A 21 17.64 2.39 17.15
N SER A 22 16.70 2.93 16.38
CA SER A 22 16.70 2.79 14.92
C SER A 22 17.93 3.36 14.21
N ALA A 23 18.54 4.44 14.73
CA ALA A 23 19.76 4.99 14.14
C ALA A 23 21.00 4.15 14.48
N LYS A 24 21.07 3.56 15.69
CA LYS A 24 22.10 2.59 16.08
C LYS A 24 22.03 1.35 15.19
N HIS A 25 20.83 0.92 14.83
CA HIS A 25 20.64 -0.25 13.99
C HIS A 25 20.82 0.04 12.50
N PHE A 26 20.20 1.10 11.97
CA PHE A 26 20.23 1.45 10.55
C PHE A 26 20.19 2.97 10.36
N PRO A 27 21.35 3.66 10.40
CA PRO A 27 21.40 5.12 10.35
C PRO A 27 20.95 5.66 8.99
N LEU A 28 20.23 6.78 9.00
CA LEU A 28 19.75 7.46 7.80
C LEU A 28 20.38 8.84 7.69
N SER A 29 21.23 9.04 6.67
CA SER A 29 21.95 10.30 6.46
C SER A 29 21.08 11.40 5.86
N GLN A 30 20.02 11.04 5.14
CA GLN A 30 19.13 11.97 4.46
C GLN A 30 17.72 11.41 4.31
N THR A 31 16.76 12.30 4.10
CA THR A 31 15.36 11.98 3.81
C THR A 31 14.76 12.98 2.83
N GLY A 32 13.56 12.69 2.32
CA GLY A 32 12.79 13.55 1.43
C GLY A 32 11.70 14.32 2.18
N ARG A 33 10.49 13.77 2.21
CA ARG A 33 9.31 14.32 2.91
C ARG A 33 9.17 13.70 4.30
N GLN A 34 8.75 14.50 5.26
CA GLN A 34 8.43 14.16 6.64
C GLN A 34 6.91 14.13 6.86
N ALA A 35 6.48 13.79 8.06
CA ALA A 35 5.08 13.74 8.44
C ALA A 35 4.52 15.13 8.83
N SER A 36 3.23 15.31 8.59
CA SER A 36 2.45 16.43 9.11
C SER A 36 0.99 16.03 9.28
N TYR A 37 0.28 16.71 10.19
CA TYR A 37 -1.17 16.57 10.30
C TYR A 37 -1.82 17.94 10.51
N TYR A 38 -3.12 18.02 10.22
CA TYR A 38 -3.93 19.20 10.49
C TYR A 38 -4.74 18.91 11.75
N ASP A 39 -4.52 19.70 12.79
CA ASP A 39 -5.30 19.67 14.01
C ASP A 39 -6.57 20.51 13.80
N PRO A 40 -7.77 19.88 13.80
CA PRO A 40 -9.02 20.60 13.58
C PRO A 40 -9.41 21.50 14.75
N ASP A 41 -8.98 21.21 15.98
CA ASP A 41 -9.36 22.01 17.16
C ASP A 41 -8.60 23.33 17.21
N THR A 42 -7.31 23.28 16.83
CA THR A 42 -6.46 24.49 16.79
C THR A 42 -6.35 25.12 15.41
N GLU A 43 -6.91 24.47 14.38
CA GLU A 43 -6.84 24.84 12.97
C GLU A 43 -5.41 25.04 12.44
N LYS A 44 -4.46 24.23 12.93
CA LYS A 44 -3.04 24.35 12.61
C LYS A 44 -2.48 23.09 11.99
N PHE A 45 -1.49 23.28 11.11
CA PHE A 45 -0.64 22.19 10.69
C PHE A 45 0.45 21.97 11.74
N VAL A 46 0.54 20.74 12.23
CA VAL A 46 1.64 20.24 13.05
C VAL A 46 2.62 19.52 12.14
N LEU A 47 3.91 19.84 12.29
CA LEU A 47 5.00 19.27 11.51
C LEU A 47 5.80 18.34 12.42
N ILE A 48 6.05 17.11 11.97
CA ILE A 48 6.80 16.10 12.75
C ILE A 48 8.07 15.76 11.98
N ASP A 49 9.23 16.01 12.58
CA ASP A 49 10.51 15.74 11.93
C ASP A 49 10.89 14.25 11.95
N THR A 50 10.51 13.52 10.89
CA THR A 50 10.86 12.10 10.73
C THR A 50 12.25 11.89 10.11
N CYS A 51 13.00 10.92 10.63
CA CYS A 51 14.29 10.50 10.06
C CYS A 51 14.15 9.78 8.72
N PHE A 52 13.00 9.15 8.48
CA PHE A 52 12.69 8.40 7.27
C PHE A 52 11.84 9.23 6.29
N GLY A 53 11.81 8.81 5.04
CA GLY A 53 10.97 9.40 4.01
C GLY A 53 9.52 8.91 4.11
N THR A 54 8.57 9.79 3.80
CA THR A 54 7.13 9.48 3.85
C THR A 54 6.47 9.64 2.47
N HIS A 55 5.47 8.79 2.20
CA HIS A 55 4.61 8.91 1.02
C HIS A 55 3.14 8.58 1.28
N HIS A 56 2.77 7.31 1.29
CA HIS A 56 1.47 6.83 1.79
C HIS A 56 1.60 6.53 3.29
N LEU A 57 0.47 6.51 3.99
CA LEU A 57 0.41 6.32 5.43
C LEU A 57 -0.77 5.42 5.77
N GLN A 58 -0.61 4.64 6.83
CA GLN A 58 -1.63 3.71 7.31
C GLN A 58 -1.56 3.63 8.84
N PHE A 59 -2.71 3.76 9.49
CA PHE A 59 -2.84 3.44 10.91
C PHE A 59 -2.86 1.92 11.10
N GLY A 60 -2.09 1.43 12.06
CA GLY A 60 -2.22 0.09 12.59
C GLY A 60 -3.42 -0.03 13.52
N GLU A 61 -3.96 -1.25 13.63
CA GLU A 61 -4.94 -1.62 14.65
C GLU A 61 -4.21 -2.24 15.86
N ASP A 62 -3.16 -1.57 16.33
CA ASP A 62 -2.42 -1.93 17.54
C ASP A 62 -2.83 -1.04 18.73
N GLU A 63 -2.33 -1.34 19.93
CA GLU A 63 -2.70 -0.64 21.16
C GLU A 63 -2.31 0.86 21.17
N ASP A 64 -1.44 1.28 20.26
CA ASP A 64 -0.88 2.63 20.20
C ASP A 64 -1.37 3.45 18.98
N ASP A 65 -2.29 2.90 18.18
CA ASP A 65 -2.72 3.45 16.90
C ASP A 65 -1.52 3.90 16.05
N THR A 66 -0.51 3.02 15.94
CA THR A 66 0.77 3.35 15.31
C THR A 66 0.58 3.75 13.85
N LEU A 67 1.17 4.88 13.46
CA LEU A 67 1.08 5.39 12.09
C LEU A 67 2.31 4.96 11.28
N TYR A 68 2.12 4.08 10.32
CA TYR A 68 3.16 3.56 9.42
C TYR A 68 3.24 4.34 8.11
N PHE A 69 4.43 4.41 7.52
CA PHE A 69 4.67 5.15 6.29
C PHE A 69 5.42 4.34 5.23
N SER A 70 4.97 4.49 3.98
CA SER A 70 5.74 4.13 2.80
C SER A 70 6.71 5.25 2.39
N GLY A 71 7.56 5.00 1.39
CA GLY A 71 8.46 6.00 0.81
C GLY A 71 9.81 6.16 1.52
N GLY A 72 10.11 5.31 2.51
CA GLY A 72 11.39 5.26 3.20
C GLY A 72 12.53 4.59 2.41
N GLY A 73 12.26 4.10 1.20
CA GLY A 73 13.26 3.43 0.37
C GLY A 73 13.59 2.03 0.91
N SER A 74 14.73 1.88 1.59
CA SER A 74 15.14 0.62 2.23
C SER A 74 14.44 0.35 3.56
N VAL A 75 13.77 1.36 4.13
CA VAL A 75 13.13 1.26 5.44
C VAL A 75 11.63 1.50 5.37
N VAL A 76 10.92 0.93 6.32
CA VAL A 76 9.61 1.37 6.78
C VAL A 76 9.80 2.17 8.05
N GLY A 77 9.14 3.31 8.14
CA GLY A 77 9.12 4.13 9.35
C GLY A 77 7.73 4.25 9.94
N TRP A 78 7.67 4.52 11.24
CA TRP A 78 6.43 4.70 11.97
C TRP A 78 6.52 5.83 13.00
N ILE A 79 5.35 6.29 13.44
CA ILE A 79 5.16 7.17 14.58
C ILE A 79 4.19 6.47 15.54
N ASN A 80 4.61 6.24 16.78
CA ASN A 80 3.71 5.86 17.87
C ASN A 80 2.87 7.10 18.21
N THR A 81 1.59 7.09 17.81
CA THR A 81 0.77 8.30 17.84
C THR A 81 0.36 8.64 19.26
N ARG A 82 -0.02 7.64 20.07
CA ARG A 82 -0.28 7.82 21.50
C ARG A 82 0.90 8.48 22.23
N LEU A 83 2.11 7.98 22.02
CA LEU A 83 3.31 8.53 22.66
C LEU A 83 3.62 9.96 22.18
N TYR A 84 3.40 10.23 20.90
CA TYR A 84 3.57 11.58 20.35
C TYR A 84 2.55 12.56 20.94
N ASP A 85 1.29 12.16 21.07
CA ASP A 85 0.23 12.99 21.64
C ASP A 85 0.47 13.25 23.14
N GLU A 86 1.01 12.27 23.88
CA GLU A 86 1.35 12.40 25.30
C GLU A 86 2.56 13.32 25.55
N THR A 87 3.57 13.28 24.68
CA THR A 87 4.89 13.88 24.95
C THR A 87 5.25 15.07 24.07
N GLY A 88 4.72 15.12 22.86
CA GLY A 88 5.16 16.02 21.79
C GLY A 88 6.59 15.73 21.28
N ASP A 89 7.24 14.67 21.74
CA ASP A 89 8.63 14.35 21.38
C ASP A 89 8.65 13.48 20.12
N GLU A 90 8.84 14.14 18.98
CA GLU A 90 8.98 13.49 17.68
C GLU A 90 10.13 12.48 17.62
N ARG A 91 11.24 12.71 18.34
CA ARG A 91 12.41 11.83 18.30
C ARG A 91 12.14 10.54 19.05
N PHE A 92 11.49 10.65 20.21
CA PHE A 92 11.18 9.51 21.04
C PHE A 92 10.01 8.68 20.48
N SER A 93 9.07 9.34 19.79
CA SER A 93 7.84 8.71 19.31
C SER A 93 7.95 8.04 17.95
N GLN A 94 9.13 8.02 17.33
CA GLN A 94 9.31 7.46 15.99
C GLN A 94 10.31 6.30 15.98
N GLY A 95 10.20 5.45 14.95
CA GLY A 95 11.15 4.39 14.69
C GLY A 95 11.14 3.98 13.23
N TRP A 96 12.15 3.21 12.83
CA TRP A 96 12.20 2.62 11.50
C TRP A 96 12.97 1.30 11.49
N CYS A 97 12.61 0.45 10.52
CA CYS A 97 13.22 -0.85 10.26
C CYS A 97 13.66 -0.97 8.82
N PRO A 98 14.87 -1.51 8.53
CA PRO A 98 15.20 -1.97 7.20
C PRO A 98 14.39 -3.22 6.84
N GLY A 99 14.16 -3.43 5.54
CA GLY A 99 13.74 -4.73 5.04
C GLY A 99 14.93 -5.65 4.86
N VAL A 100 14.93 -6.80 5.54
CA VAL A 100 16.00 -7.80 5.46
C VAL A 100 15.39 -9.12 5.05
N LEU A 101 15.89 -9.74 3.98
CA LEU A 101 15.51 -11.08 3.55
C LEU A 101 16.54 -12.08 4.08
N ASP A 102 16.09 -13.15 4.75
CA ASP A 102 16.93 -14.22 5.32
C ASP A 102 17.55 -15.08 4.21
N THR A 103 18.47 -14.48 3.46
CA THR A 103 19.10 -15.12 2.30
C THR A 103 20.09 -16.19 2.75
N ASN A 104 20.63 -16.07 3.96
CA ASN A 104 21.59 -17.02 4.51
C ASN A 104 20.89 -18.24 5.17
N GLY A 105 19.62 -18.11 5.56
CA GLY A 105 18.79 -19.18 6.11
C GLY A 105 18.94 -19.44 7.61
N ASP A 106 19.48 -18.49 8.38
CA ASP A 106 19.68 -18.62 9.83
C ASP A 106 18.46 -18.17 10.67
N GLY A 107 17.43 -17.63 10.02
CA GLY A 107 16.20 -17.16 10.64
C GLY A 107 16.31 -15.82 11.37
N LYS A 108 17.40 -15.06 11.18
CA LYS A 108 17.65 -13.78 11.89
C LYS A 108 18.21 -12.74 10.91
N PRO A 109 17.97 -11.43 11.14
CA PRO A 109 18.50 -10.40 10.25
C PRO A 109 19.97 -10.09 10.58
N THR A 110 20.86 -11.04 10.28
CA THR A 110 22.27 -11.06 10.70
C THR A 110 23.13 -10.14 9.83
N LYS A 111 23.80 -9.16 10.47
CA LYS A 111 24.76 -8.26 9.81
C LYS A 111 26.13 -8.92 9.58
N PRO A 112 26.90 -8.50 8.56
CA PRO A 112 26.57 -7.51 7.55
C PRO A 112 25.65 -8.07 6.45
N TRP A 113 24.86 -7.19 5.83
CA TRP A 113 23.93 -7.55 4.77
C TRP A 113 24.50 -7.27 3.38
N ASN A 114 24.00 -7.99 2.37
CA ASN A 114 24.11 -7.62 0.97
C ASN A 114 23.33 -6.33 0.71
N GLY A 115 23.90 -5.42 -0.09
CA GLY A 115 23.23 -4.19 -0.49
C GLY A 115 22.11 -4.41 -1.50
N ILE A 116 21.18 -3.45 -1.58
CA ILE A 116 20.06 -3.51 -2.53
C ILE A 116 20.59 -3.42 -3.97
N GLY A 117 20.38 -4.49 -4.74
CA GLY A 117 20.80 -4.56 -6.15
C GLY A 117 22.29 -4.82 -6.35
N GLU A 118 23.00 -5.19 -5.29
CA GLU A 118 24.39 -5.66 -5.35
C GLU A 118 24.45 -7.17 -5.62
N GLU A 119 25.65 -7.69 -5.89
CA GLU A 119 25.88 -9.13 -5.99
C GLU A 119 25.59 -9.80 -4.64
N VAL A 120 24.84 -10.91 -4.68
CA VAL A 120 24.39 -11.61 -3.47
C VAL A 120 25.49 -12.55 -2.98
N ASP A 121 26.03 -12.29 -1.78
CA ASP A 121 26.78 -13.29 -1.01
C ASP A 121 25.76 -14.18 -0.27
N PRO A 122 25.68 -15.49 -0.60
CA PRO A 122 24.69 -16.39 -0.01
C PRO A 122 24.93 -16.65 1.50
N THR A 123 26.05 -16.20 2.06
CA THR A 123 26.34 -16.30 3.50
C THR A 123 25.82 -15.11 4.31
N ARG A 124 25.14 -14.16 3.66
CA ARG A 124 24.63 -12.92 4.26
C ARG A 124 23.18 -12.70 3.89
N ASP A 125 22.43 -12.04 4.76
CA ASP A 125 21.08 -11.60 4.44
C ASP A 125 21.09 -10.42 3.48
N THR A 126 19.96 -10.21 2.79
CA THR A 126 19.88 -9.23 1.71
C THR A 126 18.93 -8.11 2.07
N LEU A 127 19.39 -6.87 1.94
CA LEU A 127 18.51 -5.72 2.06
C LEU A 127 17.51 -5.67 0.91
N VAL A 128 16.25 -5.38 1.23
CA VAL A 128 15.17 -5.16 0.27
C VAL A 128 14.53 -3.79 0.48
N ARG A 129 13.87 -3.27 -0.57
CA ARG A 129 13.16 -1.99 -0.51
C ARG A 129 11.83 -2.10 0.24
N ALA A 130 11.86 -2.23 1.55
CA ALA A 130 10.63 -2.35 2.36
C ALA A 130 9.72 -1.12 2.29
N GLY A 131 10.26 0.07 2.01
CA GLY A 131 9.48 1.31 2.04
C GLY A 131 8.42 1.44 0.94
N GLY A 132 8.55 0.72 -0.17
CA GLY A 132 7.53 0.63 -1.23
C GLY A 132 6.87 1.94 -1.72
N TYR A 133 5.77 1.78 -2.44
CA TYR A 133 4.88 2.85 -2.89
C TYR A 133 3.63 2.91 -2.00
N GLY A 134 2.80 1.88 -2.00
CA GLY A 134 1.68 1.72 -1.07
C GLY A 134 2.14 1.08 0.24
N VAL A 135 1.32 1.22 1.28
CA VAL A 135 1.53 0.57 2.58
C VAL A 135 0.17 0.19 3.17
N ILE A 136 0.10 -0.97 3.81
CA ILE A 136 -1.08 -1.41 4.55
C ILE A 136 -0.65 -2.25 5.77
N TYR A 137 -1.34 -2.07 6.89
CA TYR A 137 -1.17 -2.87 8.09
C TYR A 137 -2.15 -4.04 8.05
N ASN A 138 -1.68 -5.26 8.32
CA ASN A 138 -2.51 -6.44 8.40
C ASN A 138 -3.04 -6.62 9.84
N PRO A 139 -4.33 -6.36 10.09
CA PRO A 139 -4.90 -6.47 11.44
C PRO A 139 -4.99 -7.90 11.96
N ARG A 140 -4.77 -8.91 11.11
CA ARG A 140 -4.82 -10.32 11.50
C ARG A 140 -3.57 -10.79 12.22
N ASP A 141 -2.41 -10.25 11.86
CA ASP A 141 -1.11 -10.73 12.35
C ASP A 141 -0.13 -9.62 12.74
N GLY A 142 -0.54 -8.34 12.63
CA GLY A 142 0.27 -7.20 13.02
C GLY A 142 1.40 -6.85 12.06
N THR A 143 1.43 -7.46 10.87
CA THR A 143 2.51 -7.20 9.89
C THR A 143 2.19 -6.07 8.96
N LEU A 144 3.24 -5.44 8.44
CA LEU A 144 3.09 -4.38 7.46
C LEU A 144 3.36 -4.92 6.05
N TRP A 145 2.61 -4.46 5.07
CA TRP A 145 2.78 -4.81 3.68
C TRP A 145 2.98 -3.57 2.83
N ALA A 146 3.89 -3.65 1.87
CA ALA A 146 4.18 -2.57 0.94
C ALA A 146 4.23 -3.07 -0.49
N SER A 147 3.70 -2.29 -1.44
CA SER A 147 3.73 -2.60 -2.87
C SER A 147 4.90 -1.92 -3.57
N GLN A 148 5.44 -2.56 -4.59
CA GLN A 148 6.49 -2.03 -5.46
C GLN A 148 6.15 -2.28 -6.93
N THR A 149 6.07 -1.19 -7.69
CA THR A 149 5.71 -1.23 -9.11
C THR A 149 6.82 -1.80 -9.99
N GLY A 150 8.08 -1.64 -9.59
CA GLY A 150 9.22 -2.09 -10.36
C GLY A 150 10.44 -2.38 -9.48
N PRO A 151 11.51 -2.97 -10.06
CA PRO A 151 11.63 -3.43 -11.46
C PRO A 151 10.62 -4.55 -11.79
N PHE A 152 10.39 -4.82 -13.09
CA PHE A 152 9.45 -5.86 -13.54
C PHE A 152 9.77 -7.21 -12.84
N PRO A 153 8.74 -7.99 -12.44
CA PRO A 153 7.30 -7.72 -12.55
C PRO A 153 6.75 -6.82 -11.43
N GLY A 154 7.61 -6.32 -10.55
CA GLY A 154 7.22 -5.67 -9.29
C GLY A 154 6.99 -6.72 -8.19
N ARG A 155 6.61 -6.28 -6.99
CA ARG A 155 6.42 -7.17 -5.84
C ARG A 155 5.58 -6.53 -4.74
N ILE A 156 5.10 -7.36 -3.82
CA ILE A 156 4.68 -6.95 -2.49
C ILE A 156 5.72 -7.42 -1.47
N VAL A 157 5.92 -6.66 -0.40
CA VAL A 157 6.87 -6.94 0.66
C VAL A 157 6.12 -6.97 1.97
N ARG A 158 6.18 -8.10 2.69
CA ARG A 158 5.73 -8.20 4.07
C ARG A 158 6.90 -7.83 4.97
N LEU A 159 6.65 -7.06 6.02
CA LEU A 159 7.59 -6.75 7.08
C LEU A 159 6.98 -7.22 8.40
N ASP A 160 7.68 -8.17 9.03
CA ASP A 160 7.42 -8.62 10.38
C ASP A 160 8.36 -7.87 11.32
N PHE A 161 7.81 -7.24 12.36
CA PHE A 161 8.61 -6.45 13.30
C PHE A 161 9.34 -7.33 14.32
N GLY A 162 8.84 -8.54 14.58
CA GLY A 162 9.29 -9.39 15.68
C GLY A 162 9.13 -8.72 17.06
N ASP A 163 9.78 -9.29 18.07
CA ASP A 163 9.58 -8.88 19.47
C ASP A 163 10.37 -7.62 19.88
N ASN A 164 11.40 -7.23 19.12
CA ASN A 164 12.28 -6.10 19.45
C ASN A 164 12.76 -5.36 18.19
N PRO A 165 11.86 -4.62 17.51
CA PRO A 165 12.27 -3.77 16.41
C PRO A 165 13.20 -2.64 16.90
N PRO A 166 14.22 -2.26 16.12
CA PRO A 166 14.48 -2.70 14.75
C PRO A 166 15.28 -3.98 14.58
N GLU A 167 15.88 -4.53 15.65
CA GLU A 167 16.81 -5.66 15.57
C GLU A 167 16.20 -6.97 15.09
N THR A 168 14.89 -7.13 15.25
CA THR A 168 14.16 -8.35 14.86
C THR A 168 13.37 -8.21 13.56
N CYS A 169 13.43 -7.04 12.91
CA CYS A 169 12.66 -6.79 11.70
C CYS A 169 13.11 -7.70 10.54
N MET A 170 12.18 -8.45 9.97
CA MET A 170 12.41 -9.40 8.89
C MET A 170 11.39 -9.20 7.77
N ALA A 171 11.85 -9.29 6.53
CA ALA A 171 11.03 -9.11 5.35
C ALA A 171 10.83 -10.42 4.59
N GLU A 172 9.67 -10.53 3.94
CA GLU A 172 9.36 -11.52 2.92
C GLU A 172 8.98 -10.78 1.64
N VAL A 173 9.28 -11.37 0.48
CA VAL A 173 9.00 -10.76 -0.83
C VAL A 173 8.18 -11.72 -1.67
N TYR A 174 7.17 -11.18 -2.34
CA TYR A 174 6.29 -11.95 -3.22
C TYR A 174 6.08 -11.20 -4.54
N GLU A 175 6.42 -11.85 -5.63
CA GLU A 175 6.21 -11.35 -6.98
C GLU A 175 4.91 -11.93 -7.55
N PRO A 176 4.06 -11.13 -8.22
CA PRO A 176 2.93 -11.68 -8.95
C PRO A 176 3.43 -12.65 -10.02
N PRO A 177 2.63 -13.68 -10.39
CA PRO A 177 2.97 -14.58 -11.48
C PRO A 177 3.33 -13.78 -12.73
N SER A 178 4.50 -14.03 -13.30
CA SER A 178 5.04 -13.26 -14.42
C SER A 178 5.67 -14.18 -15.45
N ILE A 179 5.91 -13.65 -16.65
CA ILE A 179 6.58 -14.37 -17.73
C ILE A 179 8.05 -14.73 -17.42
N GLU A 180 8.63 -14.17 -16.35
CA GLU A 180 9.99 -14.50 -15.91
C GLU A 180 10.03 -15.78 -15.06
N ASN A 181 8.88 -16.21 -14.54
CA ASN A 181 8.76 -17.49 -13.85
C ASN A 181 8.35 -18.58 -14.85
N PRO A 182 9.24 -19.53 -15.20
CA PRO A 182 8.91 -20.60 -16.14
C PRO A 182 7.90 -21.61 -15.62
N ASP A 183 7.64 -21.61 -14.31
CA ASP A 183 6.76 -22.58 -13.64
C ASP A 183 5.29 -22.11 -13.56
N VAL A 184 4.98 -20.91 -14.08
CA VAL A 184 3.60 -20.39 -14.17
C VAL A 184 3.08 -20.38 -15.61
N ASP A 185 1.77 -20.44 -15.74
CA ASP A 185 1.10 -20.28 -17.03
C ASP A 185 1.31 -18.84 -17.54
N ALA A 186 1.99 -18.68 -18.68
CA ALA A 186 2.25 -17.38 -19.29
C ALA A 186 0.95 -16.59 -19.60
N ALA A 187 -0.18 -17.29 -19.78
CA ALA A 187 -1.49 -16.69 -19.96
C ALA A 187 -2.15 -16.27 -18.63
N LYS A 188 -1.50 -16.45 -17.47
CA LYS A 188 -2.00 -16.04 -16.16
C LYS A 188 -0.97 -15.18 -15.44
N THR A 189 -0.46 -14.17 -16.14
CA THR A 189 0.59 -13.29 -15.65
C THR A 189 0.07 -11.87 -15.39
N GLY A 190 0.68 -11.19 -14.42
CA GLY A 190 0.37 -9.82 -14.04
C GLY A 190 1.63 -9.10 -13.58
N HIS A 191 1.62 -7.77 -13.59
CA HIS A 191 2.79 -7.00 -13.19
C HIS A 191 2.45 -5.60 -12.71
N ALA A 192 3.44 -4.97 -12.10
CA ALA A 192 3.41 -3.62 -11.55
C ALA A 192 2.38 -3.40 -10.42
N PRO A 193 2.46 -4.15 -9.30
CA PRO A 193 1.74 -3.81 -8.07
C PRO A 193 1.92 -2.34 -7.70
N ARG A 194 0.82 -1.65 -7.39
CA ARG A 194 0.87 -0.21 -7.09
C ARG A 194 0.01 0.16 -5.90
N GLY A 195 -1.29 0.00 -6.01
CA GLY A 195 -2.17 0.06 -4.85
C GLY A 195 -1.96 -1.16 -3.97
N ILE A 196 -2.20 -1.03 -2.67
CA ILE A 196 -2.23 -2.18 -1.76
C ILE A 196 -3.23 -1.91 -0.65
N ASP A 197 -3.98 -2.93 -0.29
CA ASP A 197 -4.85 -2.94 0.86
C ASP A 197 -5.02 -4.40 1.36
N VAL A 198 -5.71 -4.60 2.47
CA VAL A 198 -5.92 -5.90 3.11
C VAL A 198 -7.39 -6.08 3.46
N ASP A 199 -7.87 -7.31 3.40
CA ASP A 199 -9.19 -7.65 3.91
C ASP A 199 -9.15 -8.14 5.37
N ARG A 200 -10.32 -8.32 6.00
CA ARG A 200 -10.40 -8.83 7.40
C ARG A 200 -9.94 -10.28 7.56
N ASN A 201 -9.71 -11.01 6.47
CA ASN A 201 -9.15 -12.36 6.49
C ASN A 201 -7.61 -12.34 6.37
N GLY A 202 -6.99 -11.18 6.21
CA GLY A 202 -5.55 -11.01 6.02
C GLY A 202 -5.08 -11.30 4.60
N VAL A 203 -5.99 -11.34 3.60
CA VAL A 203 -5.63 -11.45 2.19
C VAL A 203 -5.24 -10.07 1.68
N ILE A 204 -4.08 -10.00 1.03
CA ILE A 204 -3.55 -8.76 0.47
C ILE A 204 -4.14 -8.55 -0.92
N TRP A 205 -4.67 -7.36 -1.17
CA TRP A 205 -5.24 -6.96 -2.45
C TRP A 205 -4.39 -5.86 -3.06
N THR A 206 -4.00 -6.03 -4.32
CA THR A 206 -3.19 -5.04 -5.05
C THR A 206 -3.71 -4.84 -6.47
N ALA A 207 -3.94 -3.57 -6.83
CA ALA A 207 -4.18 -3.22 -8.21
C ALA A 207 -2.85 -3.17 -8.99
N LEU A 208 -2.82 -3.96 -10.06
CA LEU A 208 -1.68 -4.11 -10.96
C LEU A 208 -1.76 -3.04 -12.04
N SER A 209 -1.01 -1.96 -11.83
CA SER A 209 -1.07 -0.75 -12.65
C SER A 209 -0.53 -0.92 -14.08
N GLY A 210 0.27 -1.97 -14.32
CA GLY A 210 0.85 -2.24 -15.64
C GLY A 210 0.01 -3.22 -16.47
N SER A 211 -0.56 -4.25 -15.83
CA SER A 211 -1.33 -5.28 -16.52
C SER A 211 -2.85 -5.09 -16.48
N GLY A 212 -3.38 -4.11 -15.76
CA GLY A 212 -4.83 -3.88 -15.70
C GLY A 212 -5.60 -5.01 -14.99
N HIS A 213 -5.08 -5.46 -13.85
CA HIS A 213 -5.73 -6.47 -13.00
C HIS A 213 -5.96 -5.91 -11.59
N MET A 214 -6.96 -6.43 -10.89
CA MET A 214 -6.90 -6.56 -9.44
C MET A 214 -6.29 -7.92 -9.10
N ALA A 215 -5.43 -8.00 -8.10
CA ALA A 215 -4.83 -9.25 -7.65
C ALA A 215 -5.05 -9.45 -6.16
N SER A 216 -5.33 -10.67 -5.74
CA SER A 216 -5.27 -11.10 -4.35
C SER A 216 -4.02 -11.95 -4.11
N PHE A 217 -3.42 -11.81 -2.94
CA PHE A 217 -2.37 -12.68 -2.43
C PHE A 217 -2.75 -13.21 -1.05
N ASP A 218 -2.94 -14.53 -0.96
CA ASP A 218 -3.22 -15.24 0.28
C ASP A 218 -1.97 -16.03 0.69
N ARG A 219 -1.23 -15.49 1.65
CA ARG A 219 -0.01 -16.10 2.21
C ARG A 219 -0.27 -17.49 2.79
N ALA A 220 -1.48 -17.80 3.24
CA ALA A 220 -1.79 -19.11 3.83
C ALA A 220 -1.85 -20.24 2.79
N LYS A 221 -1.94 -19.92 1.49
CA LYS A 221 -1.89 -20.90 0.40
C LYS A 221 -0.47 -21.31 0.02
N CYS A 222 0.53 -20.55 0.44
CA CYS A 222 1.93 -20.87 0.17
C CYS A 222 2.33 -22.20 0.81
N THR A 223 2.85 -23.12 0.00
CA THR A 223 3.24 -24.48 0.39
C THR A 223 4.74 -24.63 0.65
N GLY A 224 5.55 -23.74 0.07
CA GLY A 224 7.00 -23.68 0.24
C GLY A 224 7.45 -22.87 1.45
N ALA A 225 8.77 -22.73 1.60
CA ALA A 225 9.37 -21.83 2.58
C ALA A 225 9.01 -20.38 2.24
N LEU A 226 8.65 -19.59 3.26
CA LEU A 226 8.20 -18.18 3.11
C LEU A 226 9.35 -17.19 3.25
N ASN A 227 10.48 -17.66 3.77
CA ASN A 227 11.75 -16.96 3.86
C ASN A 227 12.88 -17.98 3.68
N GLY A 228 14.11 -17.52 3.46
CA GLY A 228 15.25 -18.39 3.19
C GLY A 228 15.86 -18.17 1.79
N PRO A 229 16.91 -18.94 1.46
CA PRO A 229 17.66 -18.82 0.20
C PRO A 229 16.83 -18.95 -1.08
N ASP A 230 15.75 -19.75 -1.03
CA ASP A 230 14.87 -20.00 -2.18
C ASP A 230 13.62 -19.10 -2.20
N ALA A 231 13.35 -18.37 -1.11
CA ALA A 231 12.15 -17.55 -0.94
C ALA A 231 12.34 -16.10 -1.42
N THR A 232 12.76 -15.93 -2.66
CA THR A 232 13.29 -14.65 -3.19
C THR A 232 12.28 -13.81 -3.99
N GLY A 233 11.03 -14.24 -4.04
CA GLY A 233 9.94 -13.52 -4.71
C GLY A 233 8.95 -14.44 -5.43
N GLN A 234 9.45 -15.38 -6.24
CA GLN A 234 8.64 -16.18 -7.16
C GLN A 234 8.18 -17.53 -6.59
N HIS A 235 8.53 -17.83 -5.34
CA HIS A 235 8.39 -19.14 -4.69
C HIS A 235 6.96 -19.51 -4.26
N CYS A 236 6.02 -18.57 -4.26
CA CYS A 236 4.62 -18.82 -3.89
C CYS A 236 3.65 -18.33 -4.99
N PRO A 237 3.68 -18.90 -6.21
CA PRO A 237 2.71 -18.57 -7.25
C PRO A 237 1.28 -18.97 -6.86
N GLU A 238 1.10 -20.01 -6.05
CA GLU A 238 -0.20 -20.52 -5.59
C GLU A 238 -0.95 -19.58 -4.64
N GLY A 239 -0.24 -18.62 -4.03
CA GLY A 239 -0.86 -17.57 -3.21
C GLY A 239 -1.61 -16.53 -4.02
N TRP A 240 -1.33 -16.41 -5.32
CA TRP A 240 -1.86 -15.36 -6.17
C TRP A 240 -3.14 -15.76 -6.89
N THR A 241 -4.05 -14.79 -7.05
CA THR A 241 -5.16 -14.86 -8.00
C THR A 241 -5.29 -13.51 -8.70
N LEU A 242 -5.44 -13.56 -10.03
CA LEU A 242 -5.45 -12.38 -10.90
C LEU A 242 -6.82 -12.23 -11.54
N TYR A 243 -7.40 -11.04 -11.39
CA TYR A 243 -8.72 -10.68 -11.89
C TYR A 243 -8.56 -9.57 -12.94
N PRO A 244 -8.67 -9.88 -14.25
CA PRO A 244 -8.66 -8.87 -15.29
C PRO A 244 -9.78 -7.85 -15.04
N THR A 245 -9.44 -6.56 -15.04
CA THR A 245 -10.46 -5.53 -14.87
C THR A 245 -11.29 -5.37 -16.13
N PRO A 246 -12.57 -4.96 -16.03
CA PRO A 246 -13.39 -4.68 -17.19
C PRO A 246 -12.82 -3.44 -17.90
N GLY A 247 -12.48 -3.57 -19.18
CA GLY A 247 -11.91 -2.46 -19.92
C GLY A 247 -11.52 -2.83 -21.35
N PRO A 248 -11.18 -1.83 -22.19
CA PRO A 248 -10.67 -2.08 -23.51
C PRO A 248 -9.29 -2.73 -23.44
N GLN A 249 -8.93 -3.47 -24.50
CA GLN A 249 -7.58 -3.98 -24.72
C GLN A 249 -6.94 -3.21 -25.89
N MET A 250 -5.61 -3.07 -25.86
CA MET A 250 -4.88 -2.50 -27.00
C MET A 250 -5.00 -3.40 -28.24
N LYS A 251 -5.09 -2.80 -29.42
CA LYS A 251 -5.25 -3.54 -30.68
C LYS A 251 -4.09 -4.52 -30.88
N GLY A 252 -4.42 -5.81 -31.03
CA GLY A 252 -3.45 -6.87 -31.29
C GLY A 252 -2.83 -7.50 -30.04
N VAL A 253 -3.18 -7.03 -28.84
CA VAL A 253 -2.79 -7.67 -27.59
C VAL A 253 -3.79 -8.78 -27.28
N SER A 254 -3.27 -10.00 -27.10
CA SER A 254 -4.05 -11.18 -26.71
C SER A 254 -3.86 -11.56 -25.24
N ASP A 255 -2.89 -10.95 -24.56
CA ASP A 255 -2.63 -11.20 -23.15
C ASP A 255 -3.84 -10.75 -22.30
N PRO A 256 -4.16 -11.46 -21.21
CA PRO A 256 -5.24 -11.06 -20.32
C PRO A 256 -4.92 -9.77 -19.58
N GLY A 257 -5.97 -9.12 -19.09
CA GLY A 257 -5.90 -7.82 -18.44
C GLY A 257 -6.68 -6.77 -19.22
N SER A 258 -6.32 -5.51 -19.01
CA SER A 258 -6.92 -4.39 -19.72
C SER A 258 -5.91 -3.26 -19.92
N ALA A 259 -6.25 -2.32 -20.80
CA ALA A 259 -5.51 -1.09 -20.99
C ALA A 259 -5.76 -0.05 -19.86
N ASP A 260 -6.53 -0.41 -18.82
CA ASP A 260 -6.82 0.49 -17.71
C ASP A 260 -5.64 0.58 -16.75
N PHE A 261 -5.25 1.81 -16.42
CA PHE A 261 -4.27 2.11 -15.40
C PHE A 261 -4.96 2.29 -14.05
N HIS A 262 -4.51 1.53 -13.05
CA HIS A 262 -4.98 1.62 -11.68
C HIS A 262 -3.95 2.33 -10.80
N TYR A 263 -4.26 3.55 -10.33
CA TYR A 263 -3.34 4.28 -9.47
C TYR A 263 -3.23 3.68 -8.06
N TYR A 264 -4.36 3.21 -7.51
CA TYR A 264 -4.47 2.62 -6.18
C TYR A 264 -5.67 1.66 -6.10
N ASN A 265 -5.86 1.01 -4.95
CA ASN A 265 -7.06 0.26 -4.58
C ASN A 265 -7.35 0.41 -3.10
N TRP A 266 -8.58 0.08 -2.71
CA TRP A 266 -9.03 0.05 -1.33
C TRP A 266 -9.96 -1.15 -1.13
N VAL A 267 -10.01 -1.75 0.06
CA VAL A 267 -10.89 -2.86 0.40
C VAL A 267 -11.97 -2.37 1.35
N ASP A 268 -13.23 -2.52 0.95
CA ASP A 268 -14.39 -2.22 1.80
C ASP A 268 -14.58 -3.29 2.87
N GLN A 269 -13.74 -3.23 3.91
CA GLN A 269 -13.73 -4.21 5.00
C GLN A 269 -15.07 -4.28 5.74
N TYR A 270 -15.85 -3.19 5.76
CA TYR A 270 -17.00 -3.02 6.64
C TYR A 270 -18.33 -2.82 5.89
N ASN A 271 -18.38 -3.12 4.59
CA ASN A 271 -19.59 -2.96 3.79
C ASN A 271 -20.15 -1.52 3.84
N THR A 272 -19.26 -0.54 3.77
CA THR A 272 -19.58 0.89 3.73
C THR A 272 -20.34 1.26 2.45
N LEU A 273 -20.08 0.60 1.33
CA LEU A 273 -20.75 0.88 0.07
C LEU A 273 -22.08 0.13 -0.09
N GLY A 274 -22.28 -0.96 0.65
CA GLY A 274 -23.47 -1.81 0.56
C GLY A 274 -23.35 -2.98 -0.42
N LEU A 275 -22.13 -3.32 -0.87
CA LEU A 275 -21.87 -4.42 -1.81
C LEU A 275 -21.40 -5.73 -1.12
N GLY A 276 -21.21 -5.71 0.19
CA GLY A 276 -20.64 -6.82 0.97
C GLY A 276 -19.43 -6.37 1.78
N GLU A 277 -19.01 -7.20 2.73
CA GLU A 277 -17.74 -7.03 3.45
C GLU A 277 -16.58 -7.51 2.59
N ASN A 278 -15.39 -6.96 2.81
CA ASN A 278 -14.15 -7.33 2.12
C ASN A 278 -14.22 -7.20 0.59
N VAL A 279 -14.95 -6.20 0.08
CA VAL A 279 -15.03 -5.95 -1.37
C VAL A 279 -13.85 -5.09 -1.82
N PRO A 280 -12.89 -5.63 -2.60
CA PRO A 280 -11.80 -4.85 -3.16
C PRO A 280 -12.31 -3.94 -4.29
N ILE A 281 -11.86 -2.68 -4.26
CA ILE A 281 -12.23 -1.63 -5.20
C ILE A 281 -10.96 -1.04 -5.81
N ALA A 282 -10.74 -1.26 -7.11
CA ALA A 282 -9.68 -0.58 -7.84
C ALA A 282 -10.14 0.84 -8.23
N ASN A 283 -9.21 1.80 -8.17
CA ASN A 283 -9.38 3.02 -8.93
C ASN A 283 -9.23 2.69 -10.42
N GLY A 284 -10.33 2.70 -11.17
CA GLY A 284 -10.32 2.68 -12.63
C GLY A 284 -9.86 4.03 -13.15
N SER A 285 -8.62 4.40 -12.86
CA SER A 285 -8.17 5.78 -13.01
C SER A 285 -8.36 6.22 -14.46
N THR A 286 -8.01 5.41 -15.45
CA THR A 286 -8.20 5.78 -16.88
C THR A 286 -9.54 5.34 -17.48
N SER A 287 -10.39 4.65 -16.71
CA SER A 287 -11.74 4.25 -17.12
C SER A 287 -12.86 5.13 -16.53
N ASP A 288 -12.50 6.23 -15.85
CA ASP A 288 -13.42 7.16 -15.19
C ASP A 288 -14.41 6.46 -14.24
N ALA A 289 -13.91 5.47 -13.49
CA ALA A 289 -14.74 4.61 -12.65
C ALA A 289 -14.06 4.20 -11.34
N LEU A 290 -14.89 3.74 -10.41
CA LEU A 290 -14.46 2.78 -9.38
C LEU A 290 -14.89 1.38 -9.84
N LEU A 291 -14.00 0.40 -9.67
CA LEU A 291 -14.22 -0.98 -10.10
C LEU A 291 -14.25 -1.86 -8.87
N ALA A 292 -15.44 -2.24 -8.41
CA ALA A 292 -15.61 -3.14 -7.28
C ALA A 292 -15.71 -4.58 -7.78
N LEU A 293 -14.86 -5.46 -7.28
CA LEU A 293 -14.88 -6.88 -7.58
C LEU A 293 -15.60 -7.60 -6.44
N LEU A 294 -16.64 -8.38 -6.76
CA LEU A 294 -17.33 -9.25 -5.81
C LEU A 294 -16.58 -10.59 -5.72
N PRO A 295 -15.81 -10.86 -4.66
CA PRO A 295 -14.88 -12.00 -4.65
C PRO A 295 -15.57 -13.37 -4.66
N GLU A 296 -16.84 -13.43 -4.29
CA GLU A 296 -17.61 -14.68 -4.27
C GLU A 296 -18.08 -15.12 -5.67
N THR A 297 -18.21 -14.18 -6.60
CA THR A 297 -18.79 -14.43 -7.93
C THR A 297 -17.87 -14.06 -9.09
N ASP A 298 -16.73 -13.42 -8.80
CA ASP A 298 -15.82 -12.79 -9.75
C ASP A 298 -16.49 -11.72 -10.64
N GLU A 299 -17.66 -11.22 -10.22
CA GLU A 299 -18.39 -10.19 -10.96
C GLU A 299 -17.88 -8.78 -10.63
N TRP A 300 -17.83 -7.93 -11.66
CA TRP A 300 -17.43 -6.54 -11.52
C TRP A 300 -18.63 -5.61 -11.48
N VAL A 301 -18.70 -4.79 -10.43
CA VAL A 301 -19.61 -3.64 -10.34
C VAL A 301 -18.84 -2.37 -10.71
N VAL A 302 -19.26 -1.73 -11.81
CA VAL A 302 -18.60 -0.54 -12.35
C VAL A 302 -19.38 0.72 -11.98
N LEU A 303 -18.78 1.56 -11.13
CA LEU A 303 -19.37 2.80 -10.64
C LEU A 303 -18.82 3.99 -11.43
N ARG A 304 -19.61 4.49 -12.40
CA ARG A 304 -19.21 5.60 -13.28
C ARG A 304 -19.79 6.93 -12.84
N VAL A 305 -18.98 7.97 -12.98
CA VAL A 305 -19.41 9.37 -12.87
C VAL A 305 -19.46 9.93 -14.28
N PRO A 306 -20.66 10.10 -14.88
CA PRO A 306 -20.75 10.53 -16.28
C PRO A 306 -20.35 11.99 -16.47
N TYR A 307 -20.59 12.83 -15.45
CA TYR A 307 -20.30 14.26 -15.49
C TYR A 307 -19.89 14.81 -14.10
N PRO A 308 -18.98 15.78 -14.04
CA PRO A 308 -18.13 16.22 -15.14
C PRO A 308 -17.26 15.07 -15.68
N MET A 309 -16.88 15.11 -16.96
CA MET A 309 -16.02 14.07 -17.53
C MET A 309 -14.62 14.07 -16.87
N ALA A 310 -13.82 13.01 -17.08
CA ALA A 310 -12.45 12.87 -16.60
C ALA A 310 -12.33 12.60 -15.08
N PHE A 311 -13.14 11.67 -14.55
CA PHE A 311 -13.08 11.20 -13.16
C PHE A 311 -11.86 10.28 -12.92
N TYR A 312 -10.66 10.87 -13.01
CA TYR A 312 -9.37 10.21 -12.76
C TYR A 312 -9.12 9.99 -11.26
N SER A 313 -9.90 9.12 -10.61
CA SER A 313 -9.74 8.82 -9.18
C SER A 313 -8.39 8.17 -8.87
N ARG A 314 -7.83 8.50 -7.71
CA ARG A 314 -6.53 8.01 -7.22
C ARG A 314 -6.54 7.52 -5.78
N GLY A 315 -7.65 7.73 -5.09
CA GLY A 315 -7.91 7.28 -3.75
C GLY A 315 -9.41 7.33 -3.49
N LEU A 316 -9.83 6.47 -2.59
CA LEU A 316 -11.19 6.41 -2.08
C LEU A 316 -11.12 5.90 -0.64
N ASP A 317 -12.18 6.18 0.11
CA ASP A 317 -12.41 5.57 1.42
C ASP A 317 -13.92 5.47 1.69
N GLY A 318 -14.29 4.55 2.58
CA GLY A 318 -15.66 4.31 3.01
C GLY A 318 -15.96 4.93 4.36
N ARG A 319 -17.21 5.30 4.60
CA ARG A 319 -17.66 5.73 5.93
C ARG A 319 -19.09 5.29 6.20
N ILE A 320 -19.33 4.85 7.43
CA ILE A 320 -20.67 4.65 7.98
C ILE A 320 -20.94 5.82 8.92
N ASP A 321 -21.76 6.76 8.45
CA ASP A 321 -22.22 7.92 9.20
C ASP A 321 -23.32 7.59 10.21
N ASP A 322 -24.22 6.67 9.85
CA ASP A 322 -25.32 6.21 10.70
C ASP A 322 -25.60 4.72 10.38
N PRO A 323 -25.26 3.80 11.31
CA PRO A 323 -25.49 2.37 11.09
C PRO A 323 -26.99 2.01 10.99
N ASP A 324 -27.87 2.83 11.58
CA ASP A 324 -29.32 2.59 11.64
C ASP A 324 -30.07 3.18 10.42
N ALA A 325 -29.44 4.08 9.66
CA ALA A 325 -30.03 4.68 8.45
C ALA A 325 -29.95 3.80 7.18
N GLY A 326 -29.49 2.55 7.30
CA GLY A 326 -29.38 1.61 6.19
C GLY A 326 -28.40 2.10 5.11
N TRP A 327 -28.83 2.08 3.84
CA TRP A 327 -27.99 2.50 2.71
C TRP A 327 -27.70 4.01 2.67
N LYS A 328 -28.50 4.82 3.39
CA LYS A 328 -28.34 6.29 3.41
C LYS A 328 -27.28 6.76 4.37
N GLY A 329 -27.04 6.00 5.44
CA GLY A 329 -26.05 6.32 6.46
C GLY A 329 -24.65 5.81 6.13
N ARG A 330 -24.41 5.38 4.89
CA ARG A 330 -23.12 4.84 4.47
C ARG A 330 -22.82 5.21 3.02
N GLY A 331 -21.55 5.17 2.65
CA GLY A 331 -21.11 5.38 1.28
C GLY A 331 -19.60 5.29 1.12
N ALA A 332 -19.15 5.52 -0.11
CA ALA A 332 -17.74 5.68 -0.43
C ALA A 332 -17.48 7.08 -1.00
N TRP A 333 -16.35 7.68 -0.63
CA TRP A 333 -15.90 8.97 -1.09
C TRP A 333 -14.62 8.80 -1.89
N ALA A 334 -14.65 9.23 -3.15
CA ALA A 334 -13.48 9.17 -4.02
C ALA A 334 -13.06 10.57 -4.44
N ASN A 335 -11.74 10.77 -4.54
CA ASN A 335 -11.20 12.04 -4.96
C ASN A 335 -11.28 12.23 -6.48
N TYR A 336 -11.43 13.47 -6.90
CA TYR A 336 -11.17 13.86 -8.29
C TYR A 336 -9.66 14.06 -8.48
N GLY A 337 -8.94 12.98 -8.80
CA GLY A 337 -7.47 12.91 -8.71
C GLY A 337 -6.66 13.49 -9.88
N SER A 338 -7.26 14.30 -10.76
CA SER A 338 -6.54 14.91 -11.88
C SER A 338 -5.60 16.03 -11.41
N ASN A 339 -4.31 15.94 -11.79
CA ASN A 339 -3.33 17.01 -11.55
C ASN A 339 -3.67 18.30 -12.32
N TYR A 340 -4.38 18.18 -13.44
CA TYR A 340 -4.69 19.28 -14.36
C TYR A 340 -6.18 19.52 -14.40
N ILE A 341 -6.74 19.90 -13.24
CA ILE A 341 -8.20 20.02 -13.06
C ILE A 341 -8.87 21.06 -13.97
N TRP A 342 -8.09 21.99 -14.53
CA TRP A 342 -8.57 22.95 -15.52
C TRP A 342 -8.74 22.37 -16.94
N HIS A 343 -8.29 21.14 -17.19
CA HIS A 343 -8.62 20.37 -18.40
C HIS A 343 -9.90 19.53 -18.23
N THR A 344 -10.44 19.48 -17.02
CA THR A 344 -11.75 18.88 -16.75
C THR A 344 -12.86 19.81 -17.22
N GLU A 345 -14.05 19.28 -17.45
CA GLU A 345 -15.24 20.08 -17.73
C GLU A 345 -15.43 21.19 -16.67
N GLY A 346 -15.66 22.42 -17.14
CA GLY A 346 -15.64 23.65 -16.34
C GLY A 346 -14.40 24.53 -16.52
N GLY A 347 -13.31 24.01 -17.11
CA GLY A 347 -12.14 24.79 -17.50
C GLY A 347 -11.36 25.41 -16.32
N LYS A 348 -10.74 26.58 -16.53
CA LYS A 348 -9.85 27.24 -15.54
C LYS A 348 -10.49 27.53 -14.17
N GLY A 349 -11.82 27.59 -14.07
CA GLY A 349 -12.53 27.82 -12.81
C GLY A 349 -12.77 26.55 -11.98
N THR A 350 -12.47 25.37 -12.54
CA THR A 350 -12.74 24.09 -11.86
C THR A 350 -11.84 23.91 -10.64
N LYS A 351 -12.47 23.58 -9.50
CA LYS A 351 -11.81 23.23 -8.25
C LYS A 351 -11.82 21.72 -8.01
N SER A 352 -11.00 21.26 -7.07
CA SER A 352 -11.01 19.88 -6.55
C SER A 352 -12.40 19.49 -6.07
N LYS A 353 -12.77 18.23 -6.27
CA LYS A 353 -14.06 17.67 -5.89
C LYS A 353 -13.88 16.34 -5.16
N MET A 354 -14.85 16.02 -4.32
CA MET A 354 -15.07 14.67 -3.80
C MET A 354 -16.37 14.14 -4.41
N VAL A 355 -16.37 12.89 -4.82
CA VAL A 355 -17.56 12.19 -5.30
C VAL A 355 -18.03 11.23 -4.21
N HIS A 356 -19.31 11.33 -3.85
CA HIS A 356 -19.95 10.44 -2.89
C HIS A 356 -20.79 9.40 -3.64
N PHE A 357 -20.44 8.12 -3.48
CA PHE A 357 -21.17 6.99 -4.01
C PHE A 357 -22.03 6.39 -2.90
N GLN A 358 -23.32 6.22 -3.19
CA GLN A 358 -24.27 5.47 -2.37
C GLN A 358 -25.03 4.48 -3.23
N VAL A 359 -25.04 3.22 -2.82
CA VAL A 359 -25.72 2.15 -3.55
C VAL A 359 -27.03 1.84 -2.85
N ARG A 360 -28.14 1.93 -3.58
CA ARG A 360 -29.45 1.52 -3.07
C ARG A 360 -29.57 0.00 -3.11
N PRO A 361 -30.23 -0.64 -2.13
CA PRO A 361 -30.47 -2.08 -2.16
C PRO A 361 -31.43 -2.49 -3.28
N ASN A 362 -32.28 -1.56 -3.75
CA ASN A 362 -33.12 -1.73 -4.93
C ASN A 362 -33.54 -0.36 -5.52
N PRO A 363 -34.03 -0.31 -6.78
CA PRO A 363 -34.40 0.95 -7.43
C PRO A 363 -35.51 1.75 -6.74
N LEU A 364 -36.33 1.10 -5.91
CA LEU A 364 -37.48 1.72 -5.22
C LEU A 364 -37.16 2.15 -3.78
N ALA A 365 -35.95 1.88 -3.27
CA ALA A 365 -35.55 2.29 -1.94
C ALA A 365 -35.58 3.83 -1.81
N ARG A 366 -36.27 4.32 -0.78
CA ARG A 366 -36.54 5.74 -0.55
C ARG A 366 -35.75 6.32 0.58
#